data_AF-A0A355RZN7-F1
#
_entry.id   AF-A0A355RZN7-F1
#
_cell.length_a   1.000
_cell.length_b   1.000
_cell.length_c   1.000
_cell.angle_alpha   90.00
_cell.angle_beta   90.00
_cell.angle_gamma   90.00
#
_symmetry.space_group_name_H-M   'P 1'
#
loop_
_entity.id
_entity.type
_entity.pdbx_description
1 polymer ?
#
loop_
_entity_poly.entity_id
_entity_poly.type
_entity_poly.pdbx_seq_one_letter_code
_entity_poly.pdbx_strand_id
1 'polypeptide(L)'
;MDAVKKMISRYRVLILVLLDAMLVNLSILIGLFLRFSLDDRYSKIPPGDMQRYYSTALVITLIFLVVFYFFKLYNSLWQYASINELLSIVGATTTATILSYVYGLSFNLQMPRSIYVISWMLIMLSVGGVRFSYRIFWMAYFWSRKQKSAFKNVLVVGAGSAGS
;
A
#
# COMPACT_ATOMS: atom_id res chain seq x y z
N MET A 1 -29.68 2.87 5.41
CA MET A 1 -28.67 1.84 5.08
C MET A 1 -27.35 2.44 4.55
N ASP A 2 -27.33 3.68 4.07
CA ASP A 2 -26.11 4.30 3.50
C ASP A 2 -25.05 4.71 4.53
N ALA A 3 -25.46 5.15 5.73
CA ALA A 3 -24.53 5.51 6.80
C ALA A 3 -23.67 4.32 7.25
N VAL A 4 -24.27 3.13 7.41
CA VAL A 4 -23.59 1.90 7.81
C VAL A 4 -22.61 1.43 6.73
N LYS A 5 -23.01 1.49 5.45
CA LYS A 5 -22.15 1.11 4.31
C LYS A 5 -20.95 2.04 4.16
N LYS A 6 -21.16 3.34 4.39
CA LYS A 6 -20.10 4.37 4.39
C LYS A 6 -19.16 4.21 5.58
N MET A 7 -19.68 3.86 6.75
CA MET A 7 -18.89 3.60 7.96
C MET A 7 -17.99 2.37 7.79
N ILE A 8 -18.53 1.26 7.26
CA ILE A 8 -17.75 0.03 6.97
C ILE A 8 -16.63 0.31 5.94
N SER A 9 -16.87 1.15 4.94
CA SER A 9 -15.85 1.59 3.98
C SER A 9 -14.72 2.39 4.65
N ARG A 10 -15.05 3.31 5.57
CA ARG A 10 -14.06 4.14 6.28
C ARG A 10 -13.15 3.32 7.19
N TYR A 11 -13.70 2.35 7.95
CA TYR A 11 -12.89 1.48 8.80
C TYR A 11 -11.89 0.64 7.99
N ARG A 12 -12.29 0.15 6.81
CA ARG A 12 -11.38 -0.60 5.92
C ARG A 12 -10.21 0.27 5.45
N VAL A 13 -10.49 1.50 5.03
CA VAL A 13 -9.46 2.45 4.62
C VAL A 13 -8.51 2.75 5.78
N LEU A 14 -9.04 2.97 6.98
CA LEU A 14 -8.23 3.25 8.17
C LEU A 14 -7.31 2.08 8.55
N ILE A 15 -7.80 0.85 8.47
CA ILE A 15 -6.99 -0.37 8.67
C ILE A 15 -5.88 -0.45 7.62
N LEU A 16 -6.17 -0.18 6.34
CA LEU A 16 -5.17 -0.18 5.27
C LEU A 16 -4.10 0.90 5.48
N VAL A 17 -4.50 2.10 5.91
CA VAL A 17 -3.58 3.20 6.24
C VAL A 17 -2.64 2.80 7.38
N LEU A 18 -3.17 2.21 8.46
CA LEU A 18 -2.36 1.74 9.58
C LEU A 18 -1.41 0.61 9.17
N LEU A 19 -1.90 -0.32 8.35
CA LEU A 19 -1.10 -1.42 7.83
C LEU A 19 0.03 -0.90 6.93
N ASP A 20 -0.26 0.03 6.02
CA ASP A 20 0.75 0.68 5.19
C ASP A 20 1.81 1.41 6.05
N ALA A 21 1.39 2.12 7.10
CA ALA A 21 2.33 2.78 8.01
C ALA A 21 3.26 1.78 8.71
N MET A 22 2.72 0.64 9.16
CA MET A 22 3.51 -0.44 9.75
C MET A 22 4.47 -1.05 8.72
N LEU A 23 4.00 -1.32 7.50
CA LEU A 23 4.83 -1.87 6.43
C LEU A 23 5.97 -0.93 6.06
N VAL A 24 5.71 0.38 5.94
CA VAL A 24 6.76 1.37 5.63
C VAL A 24 7.86 1.32 6.69
N ASN A 25 7.51 1.33 7.98
CA ASN A 25 8.48 1.23 9.06
C ASN A 25 9.24 -0.11 9.03
N LEU A 26 8.53 -1.22 8.82
CA LEU A 26 9.12 -2.55 8.72
C LEU A 26 10.10 -2.64 7.54
N SER A 27 9.72 -2.13 6.37
CA SER A 27 10.55 -2.11 5.16
C SER A 27 11.81 -1.26 5.34
N ILE A 28 11.74 -0.14 6.06
CA ILE A 28 12.94 0.67 6.35
C ILE A 28 13.85 -0.06 7.34
N LEU A 29 13.29 -0.66 8.41
CA LEU A 29 14.07 -1.47 9.35
C LEU A 29 14.75 -2.67 8.68
N ILE A 30 14.01 -3.39 7.84
CA ILE A 30 14.56 -4.51 7.05
C ILE A 30 15.61 -4.00 6.07
N GLY A 31 15.39 -2.86 5.42
CA GLY A 31 16.38 -2.27 4.51
C GLY A 31 17.66 -1.88 5.23
N LEU A 32 17.54 -1.34 6.45
CA LEU A 32 18.67 -1.04 7.32
C LEU A 32 19.41 -2.33 7.72
N PHE A 33 18.67 -3.35 8.15
CA PHE A 33 19.21 -4.65 8.52
C PHE A 33 19.94 -5.32 7.34
N LEU A 34 19.31 -5.36 6.16
CA LEU A 34 19.90 -5.90 4.93
C LEU A 34 21.16 -5.14 4.53
N ARG A 35 21.17 -3.81 4.63
CA ARG A 35 22.35 -3.02 4.29
C ARG A 35 23.55 -3.39 5.17
N PHE A 36 23.34 -3.53 6.47
CA PHE A 36 24.43 -3.86 7.40
C PHE A 36 24.82 -5.34 7.36
N SER A 37 23.88 -6.24 7.12
CA SER A 37 24.20 -7.67 6.94
C SER A 37 24.88 -7.98 5.60
N LEU A 38 24.72 -7.12 4.59
CA LEU A 38 25.45 -7.21 3.31
C LEU A 38 26.83 -6.54 3.34
N ASP A 39 27.13 -5.73 4.36
CA ASP A 39 28.41 -5.05 4.50
C ASP A 39 29.25 -5.81 5.53
N ASP A 40 30.11 -6.73 5.07
CA ASP A 40 30.99 -7.59 5.91
C ASP A 40 31.85 -6.83 6.93
N ARG A 41 31.94 -5.49 6.82
CA ARG A 41 32.70 -4.62 7.72
C ARG A 41 31.95 -4.26 9.00
N TYR A 42 30.63 -4.42 9.05
CA TYR A 42 29.82 -4.03 10.21
C TYR A 42 28.93 -5.19 10.69
N SER A 43 29.40 -5.93 11.70
CA SER A 43 28.61 -6.99 12.36
C SER A 43 27.41 -6.46 13.17
N LYS A 44 27.36 -5.15 13.46
CA LYS A 44 26.27 -4.48 14.18
C LYS A 44 25.97 -3.10 13.58
N ILE A 45 24.69 -2.72 13.63
CA ILE A 45 24.20 -1.40 13.25
C ILE A 45 24.89 -0.34 14.12
N PRO A 46 25.59 0.66 13.54
CA PRO A 46 26.16 1.76 14.30
C PRO A 46 25.07 2.50 15.08
N PRO A 47 25.25 2.79 16.38
CA PRO A 47 24.22 3.43 17.20
C PRO A 47 23.81 4.81 16.66
N GLY A 48 24.71 5.51 15.96
CA GLY A 48 24.41 6.79 15.32
C GLY A 48 23.37 6.69 14.20
N ASP A 49 23.37 5.62 13.40
CA ASP A 49 22.40 5.45 12.31
C ASP A 49 21.02 5.01 12.85
N MET A 50 21.00 4.22 13.93
CA MET A 50 19.77 3.85 14.62
C MET A 50 19.08 5.09 15.23
N GLN A 51 19.86 5.99 15.84
CA GLN A 51 19.31 7.21 16.44
C GLN A 51 18.78 8.19 15.38
N ARG A 52 19.48 8.31 14.24
CA ARG A 52 19.00 9.06 13.06
C ARG A 52 17.72 8.47 12.48
N TYR A 53 17.59 7.14 12.49
CA TYR A 53 16.35 6.48 12.10
C TYR A 53 15.21 6.86 13.04
N TYR A 54 15.38 6.70 14.36
CA TYR A 54 14.30 7.03 15.31
C TYR A 54 13.86 8.49 15.25
N SER A 55 14.79 9.44 15.06
CA SER A 55 14.44 10.86 14.93
C SER A 55 13.70 11.19 13.63
N THR A 56 13.96 10.43 12.57
CA THR A 56 13.45 10.72 11.22
C THR A 56 12.29 9.81 10.80
N ALA A 57 12.09 8.68 11.49
CA ALA A 57 11.10 7.65 11.15
C ALA A 57 9.68 8.18 11.14
N LEU A 58 9.31 9.00 12.12
CA LEU A 58 7.97 9.58 12.23
C LEU A 58 7.70 10.53 11.04
N VAL A 59 8.68 11.36 10.69
CA VAL A 59 8.58 12.30 9.56
C VAL A 59 8.53 11.57 8.22
N ILE A 60 9.40 10.58 8.00
CA ILE A 60 9.39 9.74 6.78
C ILE A 60 8.03 9.04 6.65
N THR A 61 7.55 8.42 7.73
CA THR A 61 6.24 7.74 7.71
C THR A 61 5.13 8.71 7.33
N LEU A 62 5.16 9.94 7.88
CA LEU A 62 4.18 10.97 7.56
C LEU A 62 4.26 11.39 6.08
N ILE A 63 5.46 11.56 5.52
CA ILE A 63 5.66 11.85 4.09
C ILE A 63 5.03 10.75 3.24
N PHE A 64 5.32 9.48 3.54
CA PHE A 64 4.76 8.35 2.79
C PHE A 64 3.23 8.32 2.87
N LEU A 65 2.66 8.51 4.06
CA LEU A 65 1.20 8.53 4.26
C LEU A 65 0.53 9.67 3.48
N VAL A 66 1.12 10.87 3.53
CA VAL A 66 0.61 12.05 2.80
C VAL A 66 0.67 11.81 1.29
N VAL A 67 1.78 11.30 0.77
CA VAL A 67 1.92 11.00 -0.65
C VAL A 67 0.95 9.91 -1.10
N PHE A 68 0.79 8.83 -0.33
CA PHE A 68 -0.17 7.76 -0.63
C PHE A 68 -1.61 8.28 -0.62
N TYR A 69 -1.93 9.22 0.27
CA TYR A 69 -3.21 9.90 0.28
C TYR A 69 -3.41 10.75 -1.00
N PHE A 70 -2.43 11.55 -1.41
CA PHE A 70 -2.50 12.38 -2.61
C PHE A 70 -2.65 11.57 -3.90
N PHE A 71 -1.95 10.45 -4.02
CA PHE A 71 -2.09 9.52 -5.14
C PHE A 71 -3.40 8.73 -5.11
N LYS A 72 -4.31 9.03 -4.17
CA LYS A 72 -5.62 8.41 -4.01
C LYS A 72 -5.56 6.89 -3.98
N LEU A 73 -4.47 6.36 -3.43
CA LEU A 73 -4.20 4.93 -3.35
C LEU A 73 -5.27 4.17 -2.55
N TYR A 74 -6.12 4.87 -1.79
CA TYR A 74 -7.20 4.30 -0.98
C TYR A 74 -8.60 4.35 -1.61
N ASN A 75 -8.76 5.01 -2.78
CA ASN A 75 -10.06 5.19 -3.43
C ASN A 75 -10.28 4.27 -4.65
N SER A 76 -9.27 3.54 -5.11
CA SER A 76 -9.39 2.70 -6.31
C SER A 76 -10.11 1.39 -5.98
N LEU A 77 -11.40 1.30 -6.29
CA LEU A 77 -12.26 0.17 -5.91
C LEU A 77 -12.85 -0.62 -7.10
N TRP A 78 -12.47 -0.38 -8.37
CA TRP A 78 -13.17 -1.02 -9.51
C TRP A 78 -12.28 -1.61 -10.63
N GLN A 79 -12.91 -2.57 -11.33
CA GLN A 79 -12.41 -3.70 -12.12
C GLN A 79 -11.41 -3.40 -13.27
N TYR A 80 -11.21 -2.13 -13.63
CA TYR A 80 -10.33 -1.69 -14.73
C TYR A 80 -9.09 -0.90 -14.27
N ALA A 81 -8.91 -0.74 -12.95
CA ALA A 81 -7.85 0.10 -12.41
C ALA A 81 -6.47 -0.57 -12.25
N SER A 82 -6.31 -1.87 -12.55
CA SER A 82 -5.12 -2.64 -12.13
C SER A 82 -3.77 -2.03 -12.56
N ILE A 83 -3.63 -1.65 -13.83
CA ILE A 83 -2.39 -1.04 -14.35
C ILE A 83 -2.22 0.40 -13.85
N ASN A 84 -3.28 1.19 -13.82
CA ASN A 84 -3.22 2.58 -13.34
C ASN A 84 -2.94 2.65 -11.83
N GLU A 85 -3.41 1.68 -11.05
CA GLU A 85 -3.06 1.54 -9.64
C GLU A 85 -1.60 1.18 -9.45
N LEU A 86 -1.07 0.24 -10.25
CA LEU A 86 0.34 -0.11 -10.18
C LEU A 86 1.20 1.12 -10.47
N LEU A 87 0.90 1.85 -11.54
CA LEU A 87 1.56 3.12 -11.87
C LEU A 87 1.41 4.15 -10.75
N SER A 88 0.24 4.23 -10.11
CA SER A 88 0.02 5.13 -8.98
C SER A 88 0.84 4.71 -7.76
N ILE A 89 1.00 3.41 -7.48
CA ILE A 89 1.84 2.90 -6.40
C ILE A 89 3.29 3.23 -6.69
N VAL A 90 3.78 2.93 -7.90
CA VAL A 90 5.16 3.24 -8.31
C VAL A 90 5.42 4.74 -8.25
N GLY A 91 4.52 5.56 -8.76
CA GLY A 91 4.62 7.02 -8.67
C GLY A 91 4.66 7.49 -7.22
N ALA A 92 3.73 7.02 -6.39
CA ALA A 92 3.62 7.40 -4.99
C ALA A 92 4.86 7.01 -4.17
N THR A 93 5.34 5.76 -4.31
CA THR A 93 6.54 5.31 -3.59
C THR A 93 7.78 6.06 -4.06
N THR A 94 7.91 6.32 -5.36
CA THR A 94 9.05 7.07 -5.92
C THR A 94 9.04 8.50 -5.42
N THR A 95 7.90 9.20 -5.48
CA THR A 95 7.76 10.57 -4.96
C THR A 95 8.03 10.62 -3.46
N ALA A 96 7.52 9.68 -2.67
CA ALA A 96 7.75 9.62 -1.24
C ALA A 96 9.22 9.37 -0.89
N THR A 97 9.91 8.48 -1.62
CA THR A 97 11.35 8.24 -1.43
C THR A 97 12.18 9.47 -1.79
N ILE A 98 11.86 10.17 -2.89
CA ILE A 98 12.54 11.40 -3.29
C ILE A 98 12.37 12.48 -2.20
N LEU A 99 11.15 12.68 -1.71
CA LEU A 99 10.88 13.63 -0.63
C LEU A 99 11.63 13.26 0.66
N SER A 100 11.70 11.97 0.99
CA SER A 100 12.46 11.48 2.15
C SER A 100 13.97 11.70 2.00
N TYR A 101 14.49 11.57 0.77
CA TYR A 101 15.88 11.87 0.46
C TYR A 101 16.20 13.37 0.56
N VAL A 102 15.34 14.22 -0.01
CA VAL A 102 15.47 15.69 0.09
C VAL A 102 15.42 16.13 1.55
N TYR A 103 14.50 15.57 2.35
CA TYR A 103 14.46 15.82 3.78
C TYR A 103 15.78 15.43 4.47
N GLY A 104 16.32 14.24 4.20
CA GLY A 104 17.61 13.80 4.75
C GLY A 104 18.77 14.75 4.41
N LEU A 105 18.79 15.31 3.20
CA LEU A 105 19.77 16.31 2.78
C LEU A 105 19.61 17.64 3.54
N SER A 106 18.40 18.17 3.64
CA SER A 106 18.13 19.46 4.28
C SER A 106 18.51 19.49 5.76
N PHE A 107 18.37 18.36 6.47
CA PHE A 107 18.62 18.27 7.91
C PHE A 107 20.00 17.67 8.26
N ASN A 108 20.90 17.46 7.28
CA ASN A 108 22.18 16.76 7.48
C ASN A 108 22.06 15.38 8.15
N LEU A 109 20.89 14.75 8.06
CA LEU A 109 20.57 13.41 8.56
C LEU A 109 20.68 12.35 7.45
N GLN A 110 21.46 12.67 6.42
CA GLN A 110 21.62 11.86 5.22
C GLN A 110 22.13 10.45 5.56
N MET A 111 21.28 9.46 5.27
CA MET A 111 21.64 8.05 5.30
C MET A 111 22.36 7.66 4.00
N PRO A 112 23.15 6.56 4.01
CA PRO A 112 23.74 6.03 2.78
C PRO A 112 22.69 5.86 1.68
N ARG A 113 22.99 6.33 0.46
CA ARG A 113 22.08 6.29 -0.70
C ARG A 113 21.49 4.90 -0.96
N SER A 114 22.26 3.85 -0.69
CA SER A 114 21.83 2.46 -0.81
C SER A 114 20.60 2.11 0.05
N ILE A 115 20.46 2.70 1.25
CA ILE A 115 19.32 2.43 2.14
C ILE A 115 18.03 2.94 1.50
N TYR A 116 18.03 4.14 0.91
CA TYR A 116 16.86 4.68 0.22
C TYR A 116 16.40 3.79 -0.94
N VAL A 117 17.33 3.21 -1.71
CA VAL A 117 17.01 2.31 -2.82
C VAL A 117 16.42 0.99 -2.32
N ILE A 118 17.07 0.36 -1.34
CA ILE A 118 16.61 -0.91 -0.75
C ILE A 118 15.23 -0.73 -0.10
N SER A 119 15.06 0.33 0.70
CA SER A 119 13.78 0.65 1.33
C SER A 119 12.70 0.97 0.29
N TRP A 120 13.02 1.68 -0.80
CA TRP A 120 12.05 1.92 -1.88
C TRP A 120 11.56 0.62 -2.52
N MET A 121 12.47 -0.32 -2.84
CA MET A 121 12.10 -1.62 -3.41
C MET A 121 11.25 -2.44 -2.43
N LEU A 122 11.65 -2.48 -1.15
CA LEU A 122 10.91 -3.19 -0.12
C LEU A 122 9.52 -2.60 0.10
N ILE A 123 9.39 -1.28 0.21
CA ILE A 123 8.10 -0.61 0.40
C ILE A 123 7.20 -0.87 -0.81
N MET A 124 7.73 -0.74 -2.03
CA MET A 124 6.98 -0.98 -3.26
C MET A 124 6.47 -2.43 -3.32
N LEU A 125 7.31 -3.40 -2.98
CA LEU A 125 6.93 -4.82 -2.94
C LEU A 125 5.94 -5.13 -1.82
N SER A 126 6.18 -4.63 -0.61
CA SER A 126 5.34 -4.90 0.56
C SER A 126 3.97 -4.24 0.44
N VAL A 127 3.93 -2.94 0.18
CA VAL A 127 2.67 -2.18 0.03
C VAL A 127 1.92 -2.64 -1.22
N GLY A 128 2.61 -2.75 -2.35
CA GLY A 128 2.03 -3.25 -3.59
C GLY A 128 1.50 -4.67 -3.44
N GLY A 129 2.29 -5.57 -2.84
CA GLY A 129 1.95 -6.97 -2.62
C GLY A 129 0.74 -7.16 -1.71
N VAL A 130 0.69 -6.47 -0.56
CA VAL A 130 -0.46 -6.58 0.36
C VAL A 130 -1.74 -6.06 -0.28
N ARG A 131 -1.68 -4.93 -1.01
CA ARG A 131 -2.85 -4.36 -1.70
C ARG A 131 -3.34 -5.25 -2.83
N PHE A 132 -2.42 -5.77 -3.64
CA PHE A 132 -2.76 -6.68 -4.73
C PHE A 132 -3.36 -7.98 -4.20
N SER A 133 -2.79 -8.54 -3.13
CA SER A 133 -3.31 -9.74 -2.46
C SER A 133 -4.71 -9.51 -1.86
N TYR A 134 -4.91 -8.38 -1.17
CA TYR A 134 -6.22 -8.00 -0.63
C TYR A 134 -7.27 -7.85 -1.73
N ARG A 135 -6.89 -7.27 -2.87
CA ARG A 135 -7.77 -7.11 -4.03
C ARG A 135 -8.15 -8.45 -4.63
N ILE A 136 -7.18 -9.32 -4.91
CA ILE A 136 -7.44 -10.66 -5.47
C ILE A 136 -8.39 -11.42 -4.56
N PHE A 137 -8.14 -11.39 -3.24
CA PHE A 137 -8.98 -12.05 -2.25
C PHE A 137 -10.43 -11.53 -2.31
N TRP A 138 -10.63 -10.21 -2.29
CA TRP A 138 -11.98 -9.63 -2.37
C TRP A 138 -12.65 -9.84 -3.73
N MET A 139 -11.89 -9.78 -4.82
CA MET A 139 -12.41 -10.02 -6.16
C MET A 139 -12.89 -11.47 -6.29
N ALA A 140 -12.11 -12.44 -5.84
CA ALA A 140 -12.50 -13.84 -5.79
C ALA A 140 -13.74 -14.06 -4.91
N TYR A 141 -13.77 -13.45 -3.72
CA TYR A 141 -14.89 -13.55 -2.79
C TYR A 141 -16.20 -13.00 -3.37
N PHE A 142 -16.17 -11.82 -4.01
CA PHE A 142 -17.35 -11.22 -4.62
C PHE A 142 -17.76 -11.90 -5.93
N TRP A 143 -16.81 -12.39 -6.74
CA TRP A 143 -17.14 -13.11 -7.97
C TRP A 143 -17.93 -14.40 -7.67
N SER A 144 -17.50 -15.15 -6.64
CA SER A 144 -18.22 -16.33 -6.15
C SER A 144 -19.64 -16.01 -5.65
N ARG A 145 -19.84 -14.87 -4.97
CA ARG A 145 -21.17 -14.40 -4.53
C ARG A 145 -22.05 -13.91 -5.68
N LYS A 146 -21.49 -13.24 -6.68
CA LYS A 146 -22.24 -12.74 -7.85
C LYS A 146 -22.76 -13.89 -8.69
N GLN A 147 -22.02 -15.00 -8.78
CA GLN A 147 -22.46 -16.23 -9.45
C GLN A 147 -23.61 -16.92 -8.69
N LYS A 148 -23.60 -16.90 -7.34
CA LYS A 148 -24.75 -17.36 -6.53
C LYS A 148 -25.99 -16.47 -6.64
N SER A 149 -25.84 -15.17 -6.96
CA SER A 149 -26.97 -14.24 -7.15
C SER A 149 -27.40 -14.07 -8.61
N ALA A 150 -26.64 -14.62 -9.58
CA ALA A 150 -26.97 -14.58 -11.00
C ALA A 150 -28.11 -15.55 -11.37
N PHE A 151 -28.36 -16.57 -10.56
CA PHE A 151 -29.58 -17.37 -10.62
C PHE A 151 -30.70 -16.68 -9.84
N LYS A 152 -31.12 -15.51 -10.31
CA LYS A 152 -32.38 -14.94 -9.86
C LYS A 152 -33.48 -15.69 -10.62
N ASN A 153 -34.22 -16.56 -9.95
CA ASN A 153 -35.39 -17.23 -10.53
C ASN A 153 -36.33 -16.13 -11.06
N VAL A 154 -36.42 -16.00 -12.39
CA VAL A 154 -37.37 -15.09 -13.03
C VAL A 154 -38.63 -15.90 -13.28
N LEU A 155 -39.68 -15.59 -12.53
CA LEU A 155 -41.01 -16.13 -12.80
C LEU A 155 -41.61 -15.36 -13.98
N VAL A 156 -41.69 -16.00 -15.14
CA VAL A 156 -42.39 -15.45 -16.31
C VAL A 156 -43.87 -15.81 -16.17
N VAL A 157 -44.72 -14.81 -15.93
CA VAL A 157 -46.18 -14.97 -15.93
C VAL A 157 -46.71 -14.34 -17.20
N GLY A 158 -47.28 -15.15 -18.09
CA GLY A 158 -47.89 -14.68 -19.33
C GLY A 158 -46.95 -14.61 -20.54
N ALA A 159 -46.14 -15.66 -20.79
CA ALA A 159 -45.56 -15.86 -22.12
C ALA A 159 -46.66 -16.42 -23.04
N GLY A 160 -47.38 -15.53 -23.73
CA GLY A 160 -48.20 -15.92 -24.87
C GLY A 160 -47.34 -16.37 -26.06
N SER A 161 -47.74 -16.04 -27.28
CA SER A 161 -47.03 -16.38 -28.53
C SER A 161 -45.62 -15.79 -28.71
N ALA A 162 -45.09 -15.05 -27.74
CA ALA A 162 -43.75 -14.47 -27.77
C ALA A 162 -42.66 -15.38 -27.14
N GLY A 163 -43.04 -16.57 -26.67
CA GLY A 163 -42.14 -17.53 -26.01
C GLY A 163 -41.81 -18.81 -26.79
N SER A 164 -42.21 -18.90 -28.06
CA SER A 164 -41.82 -19.98 -28.98
C SER A 164 -40.59 -19.61 -29.79
#